data_AF-A0A218YXL2-F1
#
_entry.id   AF-A0A218YXL2-F1
#
_cell.length_a   1.000
_cell.length_b   1.000
_cell.length_c   1.000
_cell.angle_alpha   90.00
_cell.angle_beta   90.00
_cell.angle_gamma   90.00
#
_symmetry.space_group_name_H-M   'P 1'
#
loop_
_entity.id
_entity.type
_entity.pdbx_description
1 polymer ?
#
loop_
_entity_poly.entity_id
_entity_poly.type
_entity_poly.pdbx_seq_one_letter_code
_entity_poly.pdbx_strand_id
1 'polypeptide(L)'
;MPSTLSAALLYLAAAASAATAAGHTKMGHDLVFPALKKLGVKDRGAISARIGWLEVNQGFILLGGSLCPLQTPLKPRESDIRPIFAIKWAQFGVADVYDKAFAAFYCAAQYYFGYCYLKAGITEPVVPLWGIPTLVGLSQVV
;
A
#
# COMPACT_ATOMS: atom_id res chain seq x y z
N MET A 1 -4.60 23.41 -10.03
CA MET A 1 -5.29 22.13 -10.30
C MET A 1 -4.45 21.33 -11.27
N PRO A 2 -4.34 20.00 -11.11
CA PRO A 2 -3.60 19.14 -12.02
C PRO A 2 -4.13 19.20 -13.45
N SER A 3 -3.29 18.89 -14.43
CA SER A 3 -3.74 18.65 -15.81
C SER A 3 -4.66 17.43 -15.86
N THR A 4 -5.49 17.30 -16.90
CA THR A 4 -6.34 16.11 -17.10
C THR A 4 -5.51 14.83 -17.16
N LEU A 5 -4.31 14.89 -17.77
CA LEU A 5 -3.42 13.74 -17.86
C LEU A 5 -2.81 13.40 -16.49
N SER A 6 -2.34 14.40 -15.74
CA SER A 6 -1.85 14.23 -14.36
C SER A 6 -2.90 13.60 -13.46
N ALA A 7 -4.14 14.11 -13.49
CA ALA A 7 -5.26 13.56 -12.71
C ALA A 7 -5.59 12.11 -13.11
N ALA A 8 -5.59 11.79 -14.41
CA ALA A 8 -5.84 10.43 -14.88
C ALA A 8 -4.76 9.44 -14.39
N LEU A 9 -3.48 9.84 -14.44
CA LEU A 9 -2.37 9.02 -13.92
C LEU A 9 -2.50 8.78 -12.41
N LEU A 10 -2.93 9.79 -11.65
CA LEU A 10 -3.14 9.68 -10.21
C LEU A 10 -4.35 8.81 -9.84
N TYR A 11 -5.44 8.86 -10.62
CA TYR A 11 -6.55 7.92 -10.46
C TYR A 11 -6.17 6.48 -10.81
N LEU A 12 -5.33 6.27 -11.83
CA LEU A 12 -4.76 4.96 -12.14
C LEU A 12 -3.86 4.46 -11.01
N ALA A 13 -3.03 5.34 -10.43
CA ALA A 13 -2.20 5.01 -9.27
C ALA A 13 -3.05 4.61 -8.06
N ALA A 14 -4.17 5.32 -7.82
CA ALA A 14 -5.14 4.99 -6.79
C ALA A 14 -5.75 3.59 -7.01
N ALA A 15 -6.20 3.30 -8.23
CA ALA A 15 -6.79 2.00 -8.59
C ALA A 15 -5.77 0.85 -8.43
N ALA A 16 -4.55 1.02 -8.92
CA ALA A 16 -3.47 0.05 -8.79
C ALA A 16 -3.08 -0.18 -7.31
N SER A 17 -3.05 0.89 -6.51
CA SER A 17 -2.82 0.77 -5.06
C SER A 17 -3.93 -0.06 -4.40
N ALA A 18 -5.20 0.26 -4.65
CA ALA A 18 -6.33 -0.48 -4.09
C ALA A 18 -6.30 -1.97 -4.45
N ALA A 19 -6.03 -2.29 -5.72
CA ALA A 19 -5.87 -3.66 -6.19
C ALA A 19 -4.71 -4.38 -5.47
N THR A 20 -3.61 -3.68 -5.20
CA THR A 20 -2.46 -4.24 -4.49
C THR A 20 -2.80 -4.60 -3.04
N ALA A 21 -3.57 -3.78 -2.31
CA ALA A 21 -3.98 -4.18 -0.95
C ALA A 21 -4.95 -5.34 -0.97
N ALA A 22 -5.90 -5.36 -1.91
CA ALA A 22 -6.82 -6.47 -2.04
C ALA A 22 -6.06 -7.77 -2.30
N GLY A 23 -5.09 -7.74 -3.23
CA GLY A 23 -4.19 -8.85 -3.52
C GLY A 23 -3.34 -9.27 -2.33
N HIS A 24 -2.73 -8.32 -1.62
CA HIS A 24 -1.90 -8.58 -0.45
C HIS A 24 -2.71 -9.16 0.74
N THR A 25 -3.93 -8.66 0.93
CA THR A 25 -4.86 -9.19 1.94
C THR A 25 -5.25 -10.63 1.59
N LYS A 26 -5.63 -10.88 0.34
CA LYS A 26 -5.96 -12.23 -0.15
C LYS A 26 -4.78 -13.19 0.01
N MET A 27 -3.57 -12.79 -0.37
CA MET A 27 -2.34 -13.57 -0.18
C MET A 27 -2.09 -13.92 1.29
N GLY A 28 -2.39 -13.00 2.19
CA GLY A 28 -2.34 -13.22 3.63
C GLY A 28 -3.18 -14.42 4.07
N HIS A 29 -4.42 -14.48 3.60
CA HIS A 29 -5.36 -15.55 3.95
C HIS A 29 -5.06 -16.87 3.25
N ASP A 30 -4.70 -16.83 1.97
CA ASP A 30 -4.54 -18.03 1.14
C ASP A 30 -3.22 -18.75 1.41
N LEU A 31 -2.14 -18.00 1.67
CA LEU A 31 -0.78 -18.54 1.71
C LEU A 31 -0.08 -18.31 3.04
N VAL A 32 -0.04 -17.06 3.51
CA VAL A 32 0.82 -16.67 4.63
C VAL A 32 0.31 -17.18 5.98
N PHE A 33 -0.94 -16.90 6.34
CA PHE A 33 -1.48 -17.36 7.62
C PHE A 33 -1.55 -18.89 7.74
N PRO A 34 -1.90 -19.66 6.68
CA PRO A 34 -1.75 -21.11 6.70
C PRO A 34 -0.31 -21.58 6.93
N ALA A 35 0.69 -20.97 6.28
CA ALA A 35 2.09 -21.31 6.47
C ALA A 35 2.57 -21.02 7.91
N LEU A 36 2.23 -19.84 8.45
CA LEU A 36 2.54 -19.46 9.83
C LEU A 36 1.87 -20.38 10.85
N LYS A 37 0.66 -20.86 10.57
CA LYS A 37 -0.04 -21.84 11.42
C LYS A 37 0.70 -23.18 11.48
N LYS A 38 1.32 -23.62 10.38
CA LYS A 38 2.14 -24.85 10.34
C LYS A 38 3.40 -24.76 11.18
N LEU A 39 4.00 -23.57 11.32
CA LEU A 39 5.15 -23.31 12.19
C LEU A 39 4.80 -23.39 13.68
N GLY A 40 3.52 -23.31 14.03
CA GLY A 40 3.00 -23.56 15.37
C GLY A 40 2.70 -22.29 16.17
N VAL A 41 1.58 -22.29 16.89
CA VAL A 41 1.05 -21.13 17.65
C VAL A 41 1.88 -20.73 18.88
N LYS A 42 2.98 -21.44 19.15
CA LYS A 42 3.93 -21.13 20.23
C LYS A 42 5.26 -20.59 19.70
N ASP A 43 5.48 -20.63 18.39
CA ASP A 43 6.68 -20.08 17.78
C ASP A 43 6.59 -18.55 17.77
N ARG A 44 7.50 -17.89 18.49
CA ARG A 44 7.50 -16.43 18.61
C ARG A 44 7.73 -15.75 17.26
N GLY A 45 8.51 -16.36 16.36
CA GLY A 45 8.75 -15.85 15.02
C GLY A 45 7.49 -15.86 14.16
N ALA A 46 6.72 -16.95 14.20
CA ALA A 46 5.46 -17.09 13.48
C ALA A 46 4.39 -16.11 14.00
N ILE A 47 4.35 -15.86 15.31
CA ILE A 47 3.48 -14.85 15.91
C ILE A 47 3.89 -13.45 15.45
N SER A 48 5.19 -13.10 15.55
CA SER A 48 5.70 -11.79 15.13
C SER A 48 5.50 -11.54 13.64
N ALA A 49 5.74 -12.53 12.78
CA ALA A 49 5.50 -12.42 11.34
C ALA A 49 4.01 -12.24 11.02
N ARG A 50 3.11 -12.88 11.78
CA ARG A 50 1.67 -12.70 11.64
C ARG A 50 1.23 -11.29 12.04
N ILE A 51 1.75 -10.79 13.17
CA ILE A 51 1.50 -9.42 13.63
C ILE A 51 2.02 -8.43 12.59
N GLY A 52 3.27 -8.57 12.14
CA GLY A 52 3.85 -7.71 11.11
C GLY A 52 3.06 -7.73 9.80
N TRP A 53 2.55 -8.88 9.37
CA TRP A 53 1.67 -8.97 8.20
C TRP A 53 0.36 -8.19 8.40
N LEU A 54 -0.26 -8.30 9.58
CA LEU A 54 -1.47 -7.56 9.92
C LEU A 54 -1.20 -6.06 10.07
N GLU A 55 -0.05 -5.66 10.62
CA GLU A 55 0.39 -4.26 10.73
C GLU A 55 0.65 -3.65 9.35
N VAL A 56 1.25 -4.39 8.40
CA VAL A 56 1.44 -3.93 7.03
C VAL A 56 0.09 -3.79 6.31
N ASN A 57 -0.83 -4.74 6.50
CA ASN A 57 -2.22 -4.61 6.01
C ASN A 57 -2.95 -3.43 6.66
N GLN A 58 -2.71 -3.18 7.95
CA GLN A 58 -3.23 -2.01 8.63
C GLN A 58 -2.55 -0.73 8.14
N GLY A 59 -1.27 -0.75 7.77
CA GLY A 59 -0.55 0.35 7.13
C GLY A 59 -1.10 0.67 5.74
N PHE A 60 -1.51 -0.35 4.97
CA PHE A 60 -2.30 -0.14 3.74
C PHE A 60 -3.64 0.57 4.05
N ILE A 61 -4.28 0.24 5.17
CA ILE A 61 -5.51 0.88 5.66
C ILE A 61 -5.26 2.22 6.40
N LEU A 62 -4.05 2.56 6.87
CA LEU A 62 -3.83 3.73 7.76
C LEU A 62 -2.94 4.83 7.17
N LEU A 63 -2.23 4.59 6.07
CA LEU A 63 -1.40 5.61 5.40
C LEU A 63 -2.26 6.63 4.60
N GLY A 64 -3.29 7.18 5.27
CA GLY A 64 -4.25 8.20 4.81
C GLY A 64 -4.64 9.24 5.87
N GLY A 65 -4.04 9.23 7.06
CA GLY A 65 -4.34 10.24 8.07
C GLY A 65 -3.60 10.01 9.38
N SER A 66 -2.77 10.97 9.77
CA SER A 66 -2.33 11.07 11.15
C SER A 66 -3.55 11.42 12.03
N LEU A 67 -3.79 10.59 13.07
CA LEU A 67 -4.75 10.76 14.18
C LEU A 67 -6.24 10.45 13.90
N CYS A 68 -6.66 9.22 14.20
CA CYS A 68 -7.85 9.03 15.05
C CYS A 68 -7.74 7.68 15.81
N PRO A 69 -7.73 7.69 17.15
CA PRO A 69 -7.70 6.48 17.96
C PRO A 69 -9.13 5.95 18.10
N LEU A 70 -9.39 4.70 17.76
CA LEU A 70 -10.29 3.85 18.54
C LEU A 70 -10.24 2.42 18.01
N GLN A 71 -10.02 1.49 18.93
CA GLN A 71 -10.42 0.10 18.79
C GLN A 71 -11.91 0.01 18.39
N THR A 72 -12.25 -0.93 17.51
CA THR A 72 -13.37 -1.85 17.74
C THR A 72 -13.23 -3.10 16.86
N PRO A 73 -13.61 -4.27 17.38
CA PRO A 73 -13.46 -5.55 16.71
C PRO A 73 -14.69 -5.83 15.83
N LEU A 74 -14.50 -6.65 14.78
CA LEU A 74 -15.54 -7.32 13.99
C LEU A 74 -16.31 -6.46 12.95
N LYS A 75 -15.69 -6.22 11.79
CA LYS A 75 -16.29 -6.35 10.44
C LYS A 75 -15.21 -6.09 9.37
N PRO A 76 -15.09 -6.91 8.31
CA PRO A 76 -14.21 -6.57 7.19
C PRO A 76 -14.85 -5.41 6.44
N ARG A 77 -14.33 -4.20 6.62
CA ARG A 77 -14.61 -3.09 5.71
C ARG A 77 -13.39 -2.93 4.82
N GLU A 78 -13.50 -3.48 3.61
CA GLU A 78 -12.51 -3.54 2.53
C GLU A 78 -12.25 -2.17 1.89
N SER A 79 -11.95 -1.14 2.67
CA SER A 79 -11.54 0.16 2.13
C SER A 79 -10.05 0.37 2.39
N ASP A 80 -9.22 0.02 1.41
CA ASP A 80 -7.81 0.42 1.36
C ASP A 80 -7.73 1.96 1.26
N ILE A 81 -6.89 2.59 2.08
CA ILE A 81 -6.90 4.05 2.34
C ILE A 81 -5.76 4.79 1.60
N ARG A 82 -4.80 4.07 1.01
CA ARG A 82 -3.82 4.62 0.05
C ARG A 82 -4.37 5.30 -1.20
N PRO A 83 -5.48 4.84 -1.84
CA PRO A 83 -6.08 5.60 -2.93
C PRO A 83 -6.50 7.00 -2.50
N ILE A 84 -6.71 7.29 -1.20
CA ILE A 84 -7.15 8.60 -0.75
C ILE A 84 -6.13 9.69 -1.05
N PHE A 85 -4.82 9.43 -0.88
CA PHE A 85 -3.80 10.43 -1.22
C PHE A 85 -3.65 10.60 -2.73
N ALA A 86 -3.67 9.50 -3.49
CA ALA A 86 -3.62 9.59 -4.95
C ALA A 86 -4.88 10.29 -5.52
N ILE A 87 -6.06 10.06 -4.95
CA ILE A 87 -7.30 10.78 -5.27
C ILE A 87 -7.22 12.25 -4.85
N LYS A 88 -6.73 12.55 -3.64
CA LYS A 88 -6.47 13.92 -3.17
C LYS A 88 -5.57 14.63 -4.16
N TRP A 89 -4.46 14.02 -4.55
CA TRP A 89 -3.53 14.61 -5.50
C TRP A 89 -4.15 14.73 -6.90
N ALA A 90 -5.03 13.82 -7.32
CA ALA A 90 -5.75 13.95 -8.59
C ALA A 90 -6.68 15.17 -8.60
N GLN A 91 -7.26 15.52 -7.45
CA GLN A 91 -8.18 16.66 -7.30
C GLN A 91 -7.44 17.99 -7.07
N PHE A 92 -6.39 17.98 -6.25
CA PHE A 92 -5.78 19.19 -5.71
C PHE A 92 -4.29 19.34 -6.07
N GLY A 93 -3.66 18.30 -6.58
CA GLY A 93 -2.21 18.22 -6.83
C GLY A 93 -1.41 17.85 -5.59
N VAL A 94 -0.12 17.57 -5.79
CA VAL A 94 0.89 17.39 -4.72
C VAL A 94 1.40 18.78 -4.32
N ALA A 95 0.59 19.49 -3.54
CA ALA A 95 0.73 20.94 -3.41
C ALA A 95 1.74 21.36 -2.33
N ASP A 96 1.66 20.74 -1.14
CA ASP A 96 2.40 21.18 0.04
C ASP A 96 3.61 20.29 0.37
N VAL A 97 4.38 20.70 1.38
CA VAL A 97 5.59 19.98 1.83
C VAL A 97 5.27 18.60 2.40
N TYR A 98 4.11 18.42 3.03
CA TYR A 98 3.68 17.16 3.60
C TYR A 98 3.26 16.19 2.50
N ASP A 99 2.54 16.67 1.48
CA ASP A 99 2.21 15.90 0.28
C ASP A 99 3.46 15.41 -0.43
N LYS A 100 4.46 16.27 -0.60
CA LYS A 100 5.74 15.89 -1.23
C LYS A 100 6.52 14.89 -0.39
N ALA A 101 6.62 15.12 0.93
CA ALA A 101 7.30 14.22 1.84
C ALA A 101 6.62 12.84 1.86
N PHE A 102 5.29 12.82 1.88
CA PHE A 102 4.51 11.60 1.86
C PHE A 102 4.63 10.87 0.53
N ALA A 103 4.51 11.57 -0.61
CA ALA A 103 4.72 10.99 -1.94
C ALA A 103 6.11 10.38 -2.07
N ALA A 104 7.15 11.06 -1.60
CA ALA A 104 8.52 10.56 -1.60
C ALA A 104 8.67 9.30 -0.75
N PHE A 105 8.19 9.33 0.50
CA PHE A 105 8.24 8.17 1.40
C PHE A 105 7.47 6.98 0.82
N TYR A 106 6.26 7.23 0.33
CA TYR A 106 5.39 6.22 -0.28
C TYR A 106 6.06 5.57 -1.50
N CYS A 107 6.63 6.37 -2.40
CA CYS A 107 7.32 5.85 -3.58
C CYS A 107 8.58 5.07 -3.20
N ALA A 108 9.40 5.59 -2.28
CA ALA A 108 10.62 4.92 -1.83
C ALA A 108 10.32 3.57 -1.17
N ALA A 109 9.30 3.51 -0.31
CA ALA A 109 8.86 2.28 0.34
C ALA A 109 8.43 1.24 -0.70
N GLN A 110 7.61 1.62 -1.69
CA GLN A 110 7.17 0.68 -2.71
C GLN A 110 8.31 0.17 -3.60
N TYR A 111 9.25 1.03 -3.98
CA TYR A 111 10.46 0.59 -4.69
C TYR A 111 11.27 -0.42 -3.87
N TYR A 112 11.50 -0.12 -2.60
CA TYR A 112 12.21 -1.01 -1.68
C TYR A 112 11.51 -2.37 -1.52
N PHE A 113 10.20 -2.39 -1.27
CA PHE A 113 9.46 -3.65 -1.14
C PHE A 113 9.42 -4.44 -2.46
N GLY A 114 9.28 -3.77 -3.61
CA GLY A 114 9.37 -4.44 -4.90
C GLY A 114 10.74 -5.10 -5.12
N TYR A 115 11.83 -4.44 -4.71
CA TYR A 115 13.17 -5.04 -4.71
C TYR A 115 13.28 -6.25 -3.78
N CYS A 116 12.71 -6.18 -2.56
CA CYS A 116 12.67 -7.32 -1.64
C CYS A 116 11.92 -8.52 -2.21
N TYR A 117 10.77 -8.30 -2.87
CA TYR A 117 10.02 -9.35 -3.56
C TYR A 117 10.82 -9.95 -4.73
N LEU A 118 11.46 -9.11 -5.54
CA LEU A 118 12.32 -9.57 -6.63
C LEU A 118 13.49 -10.42 -6.12
N LYS A 119 14.14 -10.00 -5.03
CA LYS A 119 15.20 -10.76 -4.33
C LYS A 119 14.71 -12.13 -3.83
N ALA A 120 13.45 -12.22 -3.42
CA ALA A 120 12.81 -13.45 -3.00
C ALA A 120 12.32 -14.33 -4.17
N GLY A 121 12.51 -13.90 -5.42
CA GLY A 121 12.04 -14.60 -6.62
C GLY A 121 10.53 -14.50 -6.87
N ILE A 122 9.84 -13.58 -6.18
CA ILE A 122 8.40 -13.37 -6.32
C ILE A 122 8.18 -12.12 -7.18
N THR A 123 7.73 -12.31 -8.42
CA THR A 123 7.68 -11.22 -9.42
C THR A 123 6.32 -10.55 -9.54
N GLU A 124 5.25 -11.25 -9.15
CA GLU A 124 3.87 -10.81 -9.25
C GLU A 124 3.60 -9.45 -8.59
N PRO A 125 4.09 -9.15 -7.36
CA PRO A 125 3.87 -7.86 -6.73
C PRO A 125 4.82 -6.76 -7.23
N VAL A 126 5.87 -7.08 -7.99
CA VAL A 126 6.87 -6.10 -8.44
C VAL A 126 6.25 -5.10 -9.41
N VAL A 127 5.42 -5.57 -10.34
CA VAL A 127 4.76 -4.74 -11.34
C VAL A 127 3.91 -3.63 -10.70
N PRO A 128 2.96 -3.93 -9.79
CA PRO A 128 2.21 -2.86 -9.14
C PRO A 128 3.06 -2.00 -8.21
N LEU A 129 4.00 -2.58 -7.45
CA LEU A 129 4.86 -1.83 -6.51
C LEU A 129 5.77 -0.83 -7.21
N TRP A 130 6.18 -1.07 -8.46
CA TRP A 130 6.97 -0.10 -9.23
C TRP A 130 6.11 0.73 -10.19
N GLY A 131 4.97 0.19 -10.63
CA GLY A 131 4.01 0.89 -11.47
C GLY A 131 3.38 2.09 -10.76
N ILE A 132 2.97 1.94 -9.50
CA ILE A 132 2.36 3.03 -8.72
C ILE A 132 3.31 4.24 -8.58
N PRO A 133 4.56 4.12 -8.09
CA PRO A 133 5.46 5.26 -8.01
C PRO A 133 5.83 5.82 -9.39
N THR A 134 5.83 5.00 -10.44
CA THR A 134 6.00 5.48 -11.82
C THR A 134 4.83 6.37 -12.25
N LEU A 135 3.58 5.96 -11.99
CA LEU A 135 2.39 6.75 -12.28
C LEU A 135 2.37 8.05 -11.46
N VAL A 136 2.70 7.98 -10.17
CA VAL A 136 2.81 9.17 -9.31
C VAL A 136 3.90 10.11 -9.83
N GLY A 137 5.09 9.60 -10.17
CA GLY A 137 6.19 10.41 -10.71
C GLY A 137 5.84 11.07 -12.05
N LEU A 138 5.27 10.30 -12.99
CA LEU A 138 4.83 10.82 -14.29
C LEU A 138 3.78 11.93 -14.13
N SER A 139 2.85 11.80 -13.19
CA SER A 139 1.83 12.84 -12.95
C SER A 139 2.41 14.19 -12.50
N GLN A 140 3.66 14.24 -12.04
CA GLN A 140 4.31 15.48 -11.63
C GLN A 140 5.00 16.23 -12.78
N VAL A 141 5.12 15.61 -13.96
CA VAL A 141 5.82 16.18 -15.12
C VAL A 141 4.88 16.46 -16.31
N VAL A 142 3.58 16.19 -16.17
CA VAL A 142 2.54 16.40 -17.20
C VAL A 142 1.34 17.21 -16.71
#